data_AF-A0A846BUE5-F1
#
_entry.id   AF-A0A846BUE5-F1
#
_cell.length_a   1.000
_cell.length_b   1.000
_cell.length_c   1.000
_cell.angle_alpha   90.00
_cell.angle_beta   90.00
_cell.angle_gamma   90.00
#
_symmetry.space_group_name_H-M   'P 1'
#
loop_
_entity.id
_entity.type
_entity.pdbx_description
1 polymer ?
#
loop_
_entity_poly.entity_id
_entity_poly.type
_entity_poly.pdbx_seq_one_letter_code
_entity_poly.pdbx_strand_id
1 'polypeptide(L)'
;MSVLSLPRLYFTGEMSWNPDTTNNNSHNYNDSDNQVATPLPTGVTYDTYQKFMMTYNPQNPEEYGELPSGWNYFGDHACNFVDYNDTLAKKTTIVGGTLPDGSDVTTGDPIIGKGVQIVGNIFNDKPTGCRLVDVDPYSSWSSQIFFDSLAIGDDETGITGPRYQRMYSYWIGQSSLASEEELQIAGRLSVIWQTAIAFDKLTINNQENSALLAALVEGMQQPGAQGLMIRFCTYRTLYFQNGIRNKYFYQPRNNKELSEWYLRGKFVANPAYSLVTGSIGIWNQGEPATAPAGRYLVASAPIKPPNITQSIPLKPALAQL
;
A
#
# COMPACT_ATOMS: atom_id res chain seq x y z
N MET A 1 -20.58 6.00 4.77
CA MET A 1 -19.35 5.35 4.29
C MET A 1 -19.48 5.22 2.79
N SER A 2 -18.82 6.10 2.04
CA SER A 2 -18.68 6.15 0.58
C SER A 2 -18.63 4.79 -0.12
N VAL A 3 -17.91 3.82 0.45
CA VAL A 3 -17.81 2.42 -0.05
C VAL A 3 -19.17 1.70 -0.11
N LEU A 4 -20.12 2.09 0.74
CA LEU A 4 -21.49 1.56 0.77
C LEU A 4 -22.48 2.48 0.03
N SER A 5 -22.04 3.68 -0.35
CA SER A 5 -22.88 4.65 -1.06
C SER A 5 -22.85 4.39 -2.56
N LEU A 6 -23.97 4.72 -3.22
CA LEU A 6 -24.09 4.72 -4.67
C LEU A 6 -24.08 6.17 -5.17
N PRO A 7 -23.56 6.43 -6.37
CA PRO A 7 -22.97 5.47 -7.31
C PRO A 7 -21.53 5.08 -6.97
N ARG A 8 -21.04 3.98 -7.56
CA ARG A 8 -19.66 3.50 -7.36
C ARG A 8 -19.12 2.69 -8.54
N LEU A 9 -17.81 2.75 -8.74
CA LEU A 9 -17.06 1.85 -9.63
C LEU A 9 -16.38 0.75 -8.81
N TYR A 10 -16.17 -0.40 -9.43
CA TYR A 10 -15.42 -1.53 -8.87
C TYR A 10 -14.19 -1.82 -9.74
N PHE A 11 -13.08 -2.16 -9.10
CA PHE A 11 -11.86 -2.52 -9.79
C PHE A 11 -11.15 -3.70 -9.12
N THR A 12 -10.38 -4.44 -9.91
CA THR A 12 -9.57 -5.55 -9.44
C THR A 12 -8.33 -5.72 -10.31
N GLY A 13 -7.32 -6.40 -9.77
CA GLY A 13 -6.06 -6.68 -10.44
C GLY A 13 -5.00 -7.05 -9.43
N GLU A 14 -3.79 -6.56 -9.64
CA GLU A 14 -2.65 -6.76 -8.75
C GLU A 14 -1.93 -5.45 -8.46
N MET A 15 -1.26 -5.42 -7.30
CA MET A 15 -0.35 -4.37 -6.88
C MET A 15 1.04 -4.98 -6.66
N SER A 16 2.07 -4.28 -7.13
CA SER A 16 3.47 -4.65 -6.87
C SER A 16 4.01 -3.87 -5.67
N TRP A 17 4.92 -4.51 -4.93
CA TRP A 17 5.62 -3.97 -3.77
C TRP A 17 7.11 -4.19 -3.93
N ASN A 18 7.90 -3.12 -3.88
CA ASN A 18 9.35 -3.18 -3.99
C ASN A 18 10.07 -2.44 -2.82
N PRO A 19 9.65 -2.58 -1.55
CA PRO A 19 10.37 -2.01 -0.41
C PRO A 19 11.79 -2.56 -0.31
N ASP A 20 12.74 -1.70 0.08
CA ASP A 20 13.98 -2.19 0.69
C ASP A 20 13.61 -2.75 2.06
N THR A 21 14.02 -3.98 2.33
CA THR A 21 13.69 -4.71 3.56
C THR A 21 14.85 -4.82 4.54
N THR A 22 15.98 -4.16 4.26
CA THR A 22 17.17 -4.21 5.12
C THR A 22 16.92 -3.72 6.53
N ASN A 23 16.02 -2.76 6.71
CA ASN A 23 15.63 -2.23 8.02
C ASN A 23 14.84 -3.21 8.89
N ASN A 24 14.37 -4.34 8.35
CA ASN A 24 13.64 -5.35 9.12
C ASN A 24 14.56 -6.25 9.97
N ASN A 25 15.87 -6.11 9.83
CA ASN A 25 16.83 -6.84 10.64
C ASN A 25 16.87 -6.31 12.07
N SER A 26 16.67 -7.17 13.06
CA SER A 26 16.73 -6.83 14.49
C SER A 26 18.12 -6.34 14.93
N HIS A 27 19.19 -6.66 14.21
CA HIS A 27 20.54 -6.16 14.46
C HIS A 27 20.78 -4.74 13.95
N ASN A 28 19.83 -4.12 13.26
CA ASN A 28 20.03 -2.77 12.71
C ASN A 28 19.53 -1.69 13.66
N TYR A 29 18.46 -1.98 14.37
CA TYR A 29 17.77 -1.01 15.21
C TYR A 29 16.97 -1.74 16.27
N ASN A 30 17.18 -1.36 17.53
CA ASN A 30 16.32 -1.78 18.63
C ASN A 30 15.26 -0.70 18.85
N ASP A 31 14.01 -1.04 18.57
CA ASP A 31 12.86 -0.15 18.66
C ASP A 31 12.50 0.21 20.10
N SER A 32 12.80 -0.67 21.05
CA SER A 32 12.49 -0.48 22.47
C SER A 32 13.35 0.59 23.15
N ASP A 33 14.56 0.85 22.64
CA ASP A 33 15.52 1.79 23.22
C ASP A 33 16.00 2.90 22.24
N ASN A 34 15.53 2.87 20.99
CA ASN A 34 15.89 3.83 19.93
C ASN A 34 17.41 3.91 19.72
N GLN A 35 18.11 2.78 19.84
CA GLN A 35 19.53 2.66 19.55
C GLN A 35 19.75 1.87 18.26
N VAL A 36 20.77 2.26 17.48
CA VAL A 36 21.33 1.38 16.45
C VAL A 36 21.87 0.15 17.19
N ALA A 37 21.41 -1.03 16.80
CA ALA A 37 21.78 -2.25 17.50
C ALA A 37 23.28 -2.54 17.30
N THR A 38 24.05 -2.21 18.33
CA THR A 38 25.38 -2.79 18.58
C THR A 38 25.22 -3.81 19.70
N PRO A 39 25.78 -5.03 19.55
CA PRO A 39 26.80 -5.41 18.58
C PRO A 39 26.27 -6.03 17.28
N LEU A 40 27.03 -5.84 16.19
CA LEU A 40 26.89 -6.64 14.96
C LEU A 40 27.01 -8.14 15.29
N PRO A 41 26.44 -9.04 14.46
CA PRO A 41 26.60 -10.48 14.63
C PRO A 41 28.07 -10.90 14.71
N THR A 42 28.33 -11.99 15.46
CA THR A 42 29.70 -12.50 15.68
C THR A 42 30.44 -12.69 14.36
N GLY A 43 31.61 -12.06 14.21
CA GLY A 43 32.45 -12.16 13.01
C GLY A 43 32.09 -11.17 11.90
N VAL A 44 31.04 -10.37 12.05
CA VAL A 44 30.69 -9.28 11.14
C VAL A 44 31.34 -7.98 11.61
N THR A 45 32.24 -7.45 10.79
CA THR A 45 32.78 -6.08 10.91
C THR A 45 31.92 -5.10 10.12
N TYR A 46 32.05 -3.79 10.39
CA TYR A 46 31.44 -2.74 9.58
C TYR A 46 31.76 -2.89 8.09
N ASP A 47 33.00 -3.24 7.74
CA ASP A 47 33.44 -3.42 6.35
C ASP A 47 32.79 -4.65 5.69
N THR A 48 32.46 -5.68 6.46
CA THR A 48 31.86 -6.93 5.96
C THR A 48 30.34 -6.95 6.07
N TYR A 49 29.74 -5.92 6.64
CA TYR A 49 28.32 -5.89 6.99
C TYR A 49 27.40 -6.00 5.77
N GLN A 50 27.73 -5.33 4.66
CA GLN A 50 26.96 -5.47 3.41
C GLN A 50 26.90 -6.92 2.94
N LYS A 51 28.04 -7.63 3.00
CA LYS A 51 28.11 -9.04 2.60
C LYS A 51 27.28 -9.91 3.53
N PHE A 52 27.30 -9.63 4.83
CA PHE A 52 26.44 -10.29 5.81
C PHE A 52 24.95 -10.16 5.43
N MET A 53 24.49 -8.93 5.15
CA MET A 53 23.09 -8.65 4.77
C MET A 53 22.63 -9.45 3.54
N MET A 54 23.56 -9.75 2.63
CA MET A 54 23.30 -10.47 1.38
C MET A 54 23.57 -11.98 1.45
N THR A 55 24.09 -12.51 2.57
CA THR A 55 24.49 -13.92 2.69
C THR A 55 23.39 -14.76 3.32
N TYR A 56 22.86 -15.71 2.57
CA TYR A 56 21.91 -16.70 3.07
C TYR A 56 22.60 -17.66 4.05
N ASN A 57 22.05 -17.77 5.26
CA ASN A 57 22.52 -18.71 6.27
C ASN A 57 21.36 -19.61 6.76
N PRO A 58 21.26 -20.86 6.27
CA PRO A 58 20.19 -21.77 6.66
C PRO A 58 20.27 -22.22 8.13
N GLN A 59 21.38 -21.94 8.81
CA GLN A 59 21.60 -22.25 10.22
C GLN A 59 21.41 -21.01 11.13
N ASN A 60 20.98 -19.86 10.60
CA ASN A 60 20.72 -18.69 11.44
C ASN A 60 19.48 -18.96 12.32
N PRO A 61 19.63 -19.08 13.66
CA PRO A 61 18.52 -19.42 14.55
C PRO A 61 17.54 -18.25 14.77
N GLU A 62 17.91 -17.02 14.40
CA GLU A 62 17.08 -15.82 14.56
C GLU A 62 16.21 -15.53 13.32
N GLU A 63 16.56 -16.08 12.16
CA GLU A 63 15.95 -15.79 10.85
C GLU A 63 15.86 -17.06 10.00
N TYR A 64 15.18 -18.11 10.49
CA TYR A 64 15.09 -19.44 9.86
C TYR A 64 14.88 -19.39 8.34
N GLY A 65 15.96 -19.52 7.57
CA GLY A 65 15.90 -19.57 6.11
C GLY A 65 15.60 -18.23 5.42
N GLU A 66 15.85 -17.10 6.07
CA GLU A 66 15.76 -15.77 5.46
C GLU A 66 17.14 -15.13 5.24
N LEU A 67 17.18 -14.12 4.36
CA LEU A 67 18.33 -13.23 4.26
C LEU A 67 18.25 -12.21 5.41
N PRO A 68 19.37 -11.78 6.00
CA PRO A 68 19.33 -10.72 7.00
C PRO A 68 18.76 -9.40 6.45
N SER A 69 18.87 -9.18 5.14
CA SER A 69 18.22 -8.07 4.45
C SER A 69 16.72 -8.23 4.17
N GLY A 70 16.12 -9.35 4.54
CA GLY A 70 14.84 -9.78 4.00
C GLY A 70 14.89 -10.07 2.49
N TRP A 71 13.71 -10.12 1.87
CA TRP A 71 13.51 -10.60 0.50
C TRP A 71 13.88 -9.60 -0.61
N ASN A 72 14.31 -8.37 -0.28
CA ASN A 72 14.52 -7.32 -1.28
C ASN A 72 15.57 -6.25 -0.90
N TYR A 73 16.85 -6.63 -0.78
CA TYR A 73 17.94 -5.70 -0.44
C TYR A 73 18.06 -4.50 -1.39
N PHE A 74 17.77 -4.68 -2.68
CA PHE A 74 17.83 -3.59 -3.68
C PHE A 74 16.44 -3.07 -4.06
N GLY A 75 15.48 -3.16 -3.15
CA GLY A 75 14.19 -2.49 -3.30
C GLY A 75 14.36 -0.98 -3.38
N ASP A 76 13.46 -0.31 -4.09
CA ASP A 76 13.46 1.16 -4.22
C ASP A 76 12.27 1.80 -3.50
N HIS A 77 11.56 1.04 -2.67
CA HIS A 77 10.29 1.41 -2.04
C HIS A 77 9.14 1.65 -3.02
N ALA A 78 9.28 1.39 -4.32
CA ALA A 78 8.18 1.56 -5.25
C ALA A 78 7.02 0.62 -4.92
N CYS A 79 5.79 1.11 -5.06
CA CYS A 79 4.60 0.29 -5.08
C CYS A 79 3.59 0.89 -6.05
N ASN A 80 2.97 0.07 -6.91
CA ASN A 80 2.01 0.54 -7.90
C ASN A 80 1.00 -0.55 -8.22
N PHE A 81 -0.20 -0.14 -8.63
CA PHE A 81 -1.08 -1.04 -9.36
C PHE A 81 -0.39 -1.50 -10.64
N VAL A 82 -0.47 -2.79 -10.93
CA VAL A 82 0.06 -3.37 -12.15
C VAL A 82 -0.70 -2.76 -13.34
N ASP A 83 0.04 -2.25 -14.34
CA ASP A 83 -0.49 -1.59 -15.54
C ASP A 83 -0.28 -2.41 -16.83
N TYR A 84 0.37 -3.57 -16.72
CA TYR A 84 0.70 -4.51 -17.79
C TYR A 84 -0.06 -5.85 -17.63
N ASN A 85 -0.20 -6.60 -18.73
CA ASN A 85 -0.93 -7.87 -18.79
C ASN A 85 -0.24 -8.94 -19.67
N ASP A 86 1.01 -8.70 -20.06
CA ASP A 86 1.81 -9.58 -20.92
C ASP A 86 2.69 -10.56 -20.13
N THR A 87 2.33 -10.78 -18.87
CA THR A 87 2.89 -11.77 -17.94
C THR A 87 1.74 -12.45 -17.21
N LEU A 88 2.00 -13.29 -16.21
CA LEU A 88 0.91 -13.78 -15.36
C LEU A 88 0.31 -12.68 -14.48
N ALA A 89 0.92 -11.50 -14.39
CA ALA A 89 0.36 -10.42 -13.59
C ALA A 89 -0.95 -9.88 -14.17
N LYS A 90 -1.82 -9.41 -13.27
CA LYS A 90 -3.11 -8.86 -13.67
C LYS A 90 -3.10 -7.34 -13.60
N LYS A 91 -3.27 -6.70 -14.76
CA LYS A 91 -3.54 -5.26 -14.83
C LYS A 91 -4.72 -4.90 -13.93
N THR A 92 -4.56 -3.83 -13.14
CA THR A 92 -5.64 -3.31 -12.31
C THR A 92 -6.56 -2.44 -13.14
N THR A 93 -7.79 -2.93 -13.32
CA THR A 93 -8.78 -2.30 -14.19
C THR A 93 -10.14 -2.22 -13.53
N ILE A 94 -10.95 -1.28 -14.02
CA ILE A 94 -12.36 -1.15 -13.67
C ILE A 94 -13.11 -2.33 -14.30
N VAL A 95 -13.92 -3.03 -13.51
CA VAL A 95 -14.66 -4.22 -13.93
C VAL A 95 -16.18 -4.03 -13.95
N GLY A 96 -16.64 -2.87 -13.48
CA GLY A 96 -18.05 -2.50 -13.49
C GLY A 96 -18.32 -1.38 -12.49
N GLY A 97 -19.61 -1.11 -12.28
CA GLY A 97 -20.08 -0.18 -11.27
C GLY A 97 -21.56 -0.36 -10.99
N THR A 98 -22.07 0.38 -10.01
CA THR A 98 -23.49 0.42 -9.66
C THR A 98 -23.97 1.87 -9.72
N LEU A 99 -25.06 2.10 -10.44
CA LEU A 99 -25.70 3.40 -10.60
C LEU A 99 -26.51 3.80 -9.34
N PRO A 100 -26.96 5.06 -9.22
CA PRO A 100 -27.68 5.53 -8.03
C PRO A 100 -28.99 4.77 -7.73
N ASP A 101 -29.61 4.21 -8.76
CA ASP A 101 -30.84 3.40 -8.65
C ASP A 101 -30.57 1.94 -8.21
N GLY A 102 -29.31 1.57 -8.01
CA GLY A 102 -28.90 0.21 -7.64
C GLY A 102 -28.69 -0.74 -8.82
N SER A 103 -28.85 -0.28 -10.06
CA SER A 103 -28.57 -1.10 -11.23
C SER A 103 -27.06 -1.27 -11.47
N ASP A 104 -26.66 -2.50 -11.79
CA ASP A 104 -25.26 -2.84 -12.07
C ASP A 104 -24.95 -2.68 -13.56
N VAL A 105 -23.81 -2.04 -13.84
CA VAL A 105 -23.25 -1.87 -15.18
C VAL A 105 -21.91 -2.59 -15.24
N THR A 106 -21.86 -3.70 -15.97
CA THR A 106 -20.68 -4.58 -16.06
C THR A 106 -20.06 -4.63 -17.46
N THR A 107 -20.76 -4.10 -18.46
CA THR A 107 -20.28 -4.01 -19.85
C THR A 107 -20.85 -2.77 -20.53
N GLY A 108 -20.26 -2.34 -21.65
CA GLY A 108 -20.80 -1.27 -22.51
C GLY A 108 -20.46 0.16 -22.10
N ASP A 109 -20.19 0.43 -20.80
CA ASP A 109 -19.71 1.75 -20.37
C ASP A 109 -18.22 1.93 -20.72
N PRO A 110 -17.80 3.04 -21.36
CA PRO A 110 -16.44 3.22 -21.86
C PRO A 110 -15.36 3.30 -20.76
N ILE A 111 -15.74 3.50 -19.49
CA ILE A 111 -14.79 3.45 -18.37
C ILE A 111 -14.43 2.00 -17.97
N ILE A 112 -15.25 1.02 -18.32
CA ILE A 112 -15.02 -0.39 -17.98
C ILE A 112 -13.85 -0.95 -18.80
N GLY A 113 -12.96 -1.68 -18.13
CA GLY A 113 -11.72 -2.21 -18.70
C GLY A 113 -10.56 -1.20 -18.71
N LYS A 114 -10.81 0.08 -18.40
CA LYS A 114 -9.75 1.09 -18.26
C LYS A 114 -8.97 0.90 -16.95
N GLY A 115 -7.75 1.44 -16.91
CA GLY A 115 -6.82 1.24 -15.80
C GLY A 115 -7.19 2.04 -14.55
N VAL A 116 -6.78 1.55 -13.38
CA VAL A 116 -6.74 2.34 -12.14
C VAL A 116 -5.30 2.41 -11.68
N GLN A 117 -4.79 3.61 -11.41
CA GLN A 117 -3.39 3.87 -11.09
C GLN A 117 -3.29 4.83 -9.91
N ILE A 118 -2.34 4.51 -9.02
CA ILE A 118 -1.76 5.42 -8.05
C ILE A 118 -0.40 5.82 -8.62
N VAL A 119 -0.16 7.12 -8.80
CA VAL A 119 1.01 7.62 -9.52
C VAL A 119 1.97 8.23 -8.53
N GLY A 120 3.26 7.87 -8.59
CA GLY A 120 4.30 8.46 -7.75
C GLY A 120 4.75 9.82 -8.26
N ASN A 121 5.67 10.46 -7.52
CA ASN A 121 6.21 11.75 -7.90
C ASN A 121 7.18 11.65 -9.09
N ILE A 122 7.39 12.78 -9.75
CA ILE A 122 8.50 12.94 -10.70
C ILE A 122 9.80 13.10 -9.90
N PHE A 123 10.81 12.32 -10.25
CA PHE A 123 12.16 12.43 -9.69
C PHE A 123 13.18 12.38 -10.83
N ASN A 124 14.06 13.38 -10.91
CA ASN A 124 15.00 13.56 -12.03
C ASN A 124 14.31 13.49 -13.41
N ASP A 125 13.22 14.24 -13.58
CA ASP A 125 12.40 14.32 -14.79
C ASP A 125 11.79 12.99 -15.27
N LYS A 126 11.73 11.99 -14.38
CA LYS A 126 11.14 10.68 -14.68
C LYS A 126 9.98 10.38 -13.72
N PRO A 127 8.85 9.85 -14.22
CA PRO A 127 7.83 9.27 -13.36
C PRO A 127 8.45 8.17 -12.50
N THR A 128 8.07 8.12 -11.24
CA THR A 128 8.44 7.02 -10.34
C THR A 128 7.21 6.37 -9.75
N GLY A 129 7.39 5.19 -9.17
CA GLY A 129 6.31 4.55 -8.43
C GLY A 129 5.94 5.30 -7.15
N CYS A 130 4.76 5.00 -6.60
CA CYS A 130 4.43 5.42 -5.23
C CYS A 130 5.43 4.82 -4.24
N ARG A 131 5.55 5.38 -3.03
CA ARG A 131 6.48 4.87 -2.02
C ARG A 131 5.75 4.18 -0.87
N LEU A 132 6.06 2.91 -0.66
CA LEU A 132 5.68 2.18 0.55
C LEU A 132 6.70 2.46 1.66
N VAL A 133 6.21 2.91 2.81
CA VAL A 133 7.02 3.18 4.00
C VAL A 133 6.41 2.44 5.18
N ASP A 134 7.13 1.46 5.71
CA ASP A 134 6.68 0.58 6.82
C ASP A 134 6.93 1.16 8.22
N VAL A 135 7.18 2.48 8.31
CA VAL A 135 7.39 3.19 9.58
C VAL A 135 6.31 4.25 9.75
N ASP A 136 5.41 4.05 10.70
CA ASP A 136 4.50 5.09 11.22
C ASP A 136 4.81 5.35 12.70
N PRO A 137 5.43 6.49 13.07
CA PRO A 137 5.74 6.78 14.47
C PRO A 137 4.49 6.97 15.34
N TYR A 138 3.30 6.99 14.74
CA TYR A 138 2.02 7.17 15.42
C TYR A 138 1.16 5.90 15.46
N SER A 139 1.65 4.75 14.98
CA SER A 139 0.91 3.48 15.01
C SER A 139 1.83 2.31 15.33
N SER A 140 1.32 1.29 16.04
CA SER A 140 2.13 0.11 16.39
C SER A 140 2.33 -0.85 15.22
N TRP A 141 1.47 -0.80 14.19
CA TRP A 141 1.59 -1.66 13.00
C TRP A 141 0.87 -1.01 11.81
N SER A 142 1.60 -0.19 11.05
CA SER A 142 1.06 0.44 9.84
C SER A 142 2.16 0.72 8.83
N SER A 143 1.77 0.62 7.56
CA SER A 143 2.53 1.01 6.39
C SER A 143 1.83 2.20 5.76
N GLN A 144 2.58 3.07 5.10
CA GLN A 144 2.07 4.26 4.43
C GLN A 144 2.37 4.20 2.93
N ILE A 145 1.42 4.61 2.10
CA ILE A 145 1.63 4.83 0.67
C ILE A 145 1.67 6.33 0.41
N PHE A 146 2.84 6.81 0.01
CA PHE A 146 3.04 8.15 -0.50
C PHE A 146 2.94 8.13 -2.02
N PHE A 147 2.06 8.96 -2.57
CA PHE A 147 1.80 9.06 -4.00
C PHE A 147 1.61 10.54 -4.37
N ASP A 148 1.62 10.85 -5.66
CA ASP A 148 1.44 12.18 -6.20
C ASP A 148 0.00 12.41 -6.67
N SER A 149 -0.57 11.46 -7.41
CA SER A 149 -1.91 11.60 -8.00
C SER A 149 -2.63 10.25 -8.17
N LEU A 150 -3.94 10.31 -8.36
CA LEU A 150 -4.76 9.20 -8.83
C LEU A 150 -5.06 9.38 -10.31
N ALA A 151 -5.06 8.27 -11.05
CA ALA A 151 -5.56 8.20 -12.42
C ALA A 151 -6.49 6.99 -12.57
N ILE A 152 -7.76 7.26 -12.89
CA ILE A 152 -8.82 6.27 -13.08
C ILE A 152 -9.31 6.44 -14.51
N GLY A 153 -9.13 5.45 -15.37
CA GLY A 153 -9.40 5.61 -16.79
C GLY A 153 -8.15 5.93 -17.60
N ASP A 154 -8.33 6.73 -18.64
CA ASP A 154 -7.26 7.32 -19.45
C ASP A 154 -7.61 8.79 -19.82
N ASP A 155 -6.78 9.40 -20.66
CA ASP A 155 -6.96 10.80 -21.08
C ASP A 155 -8.24 11.00 -21.89
N GLU A 156 -8.80 9.94 -22.50
CA GLU A 156 -10.05 10.01 -23.25
C GLU A 156 -11.26 9.84 -22.34
N THR A 157 -11.25 8.87 -21.42
CA THR A 157 -12.37 8.57 -20.52
C THR A 157 -11.85 8.26 -19.14
N GLY A 158 -12.07 9.17 -18.18
CA GLY A 158 -11.49 8.99 -16.86
C GLY A 158 -11.60 10.18 -15.92
N ILE A 159 -11.00 9.99 -14.75
CA ILE A 159 -10.85 10.95 -13.67
C ILE A 159 -9.39 10.95 -13.22
N THR A 160 -8.78 12.11 -13.13
CA THR A 160 -7.45 12.31 -12.54
C THR A 160 -7.49 13.38 -11.46
N GLY A 161 -6.57 13.32 -10.51
CA GLY A 161 -6.45 14.37 -9.50
C GLY A 161 -5.24 14.21 -8.59
N PRO A 162 -4.78 15.30 -7.97
CA PRO A 162 -3.64 15.27 -7.06
C PRO A 162 -4.01 14.61 -5.74
N ARG A 163 -3.00 14.03 -5.08
CA ARG A 163 -3.12 13.50 -3.72
C ARG A 163 -3.62 14.58 -2.77
N TYR A 164 -4.69 14.26 -2.04
CA TYR A 164 -5.09 15.01 -0.86
C TYR A 164 -4.37 14.54 0.41
N GLN A 165 -4.36 13.22 0.66
CA GLN A 165 -3.66 12.58 1.78
C GLN A 165 -2.96 11.30 1.37
N ARG A 166 -1.89 10.92 2.09
CA ARG A 166 -1.28 9.58 1.96
C ARG A 166 -2.24 8.50 2.45
N MET A 167 -2.05 7.27 2.01
CA MET A 167 -2.81 6.13 2.53
C MET A 167 -2.07 5.49 3.69
N TYR A 168 -2.82 4.87 4.60
CA TYR A 168 -2.32 4.03 5.68
C TYR A 168 -2.88 2.64 5.50
N SER A 169 -2.11 1.61 5.84
CA SER A 169 -2.64 0.27 6.03
C SER A 169 -3.42 0.26 7.34
N TYR A 170 -4.68 -0.15 7.26
CA TYR A 170 -5.53 -0.33 8.43
C TYR A 170 -6.42 -1.57 8.28
N TRP A 171 -6.92 -2.07 9.41
CA TRP A 171 -7.61 -3.37 9.52
C TRP A 171 -6.75 -4.52 8.96
N ILE A 172 -5.50 -4.57 9.40
CA ILE A 172 -4.60 -5.68 9.11
C ILE A 172 -5.19 -6.94 9.76
N GLY A 173 -5.46 -7.95 8.95
CA GLY A 173 -6.06 -9.20 9.41
C GLY A 173 -5.57 -10.39 8.60
N GLN A 174 -5.70 -11.58 9.17
CA GLN A 174 -5.40 -12.81 8.46
C GLN A 174 -6.56 -13.15 7.51
N SER A 175 -6.31 -13.07 6.21
CA SER A 175 -7.31 -13.31 5.15
C SER A 175 -7.19 -14.68 4.50
N SER A 176 -6.16 -15.46 4.83
CA SER A 176 -5.90 -16.78 4.28
C SER A 176 -5.79 -17.83 5.38
N LEU A 177 -6.42 -18.99 5.14
CA LEU A 177 -6.21 -20.21 5.94
C LEU A 177 -4.93 -20.97 5.53
N ALA A 178 -4.23 -20.50 4.50
CA ALA A 178 -2.97 -21.08 4.07
C ALA A 178 -1.94 -21.06 5.21
N SER A 179 -1.17 -22.13 5.32
CA SER A 179 -0.04 -22.25 6.22
C SER A 179 1.11 -21.32 5.82
N GLU A 180 2.11 -21.15 6.70
CA GLU A 180 3.33 -20.40 6.38
C GLU A 180 4.13 -21.01 5.24
N GLU A 181 4.03 -22.33 5.09
CA GLU A 181 4.68 -23.06 4.00
C GLU A 181 4.05 -22.73 2.64
N GLU A 182 2.75 -22.42 2.61
CA GLU A 182 2.00 -22.09 1.40
C GLU A 182 2.04 -20.59 1.07
N LEU A 183 1.93 -19.73 2.10
CA LEU A 183 1.99 -18.27 1.97
C LEU A 183 2.85 -17.68 3.10
N GLN A 184 4.06 -17.29 2.73
CA GLN A 184 5.06 -16.74 3.64
C GLN A 184 4.69 -15.32 4.11
N ILE A 185 5.12 -14.94 5.32
CA ILE A 185 5.13 -13.55 5.83
C ILE A 185 3.77 -12.84 5.65
N ALA A 186 3.70 -11.75 4.87
CA ALA A 186 2.48 -10.97 4.64
C ALA A 186 1.56 -11.61 3.60
N GLY A 187 1.92 -12.77 3.05
CA GLY A 187 1.10 -13.54 2.11
C GLY A 187 -0.26 -13.95 2.71
N ARG A 188 -0.33 -14.15 4.02
CA ARG A 188 -1.58 -14.50 4.72
C ARG A 188 -2.39 -13.30 5.19
N LEU A 189 -1.82 -12.10 5.07
CA LEU A 189 -2.45 -10.87 5.55
C LEU A 189 -3.25 -10.19 4.45
N SER A 190 -4.28 -9.47 4.87
CA SER A 190 -4.98 -8.47 4.09
C SER A 190 -4.94 -7.13 4.81
N VAL A 191 -4.88 -6.06 4.03
CA VAL A 191 -4.94 -4.69 4.55
C VAL A 191 -5.84 -3.83 3.68
N ILE A 192 -6.49 -2.85 4.30
CA ILE A 192 -7.27 -1.83 3.58
C ILE A 192 -6.41 -0.57 3.42
N TRP A 193 -6.54 0.03 2.24
CA TRP A 193 -5.97 1.32 1.88
C TRP A 193 -7.08 2.27 1.46
N GLN A 194 -6.94 3.55 1.80
CA GLN A 194 -7.90 4.57 1.42
C GLN A 194 -7.27 5.95 1.28
N THR A 195 -7.72 6.69 0.26
CA THR A 195 -7.55 8.15 0.16
C THR A 195 -8.82 8.77 -0.44
N ALA A 196 -8.89 10.10 -0.39
CA ALA A 196 -9.85 10.90 -1.14
C ALA A 196 -9.16 11.99 -1.97
N ILE A 197 -9.89 12.61 -2.88
CA ILE A 197 -9.52 13.83 -3.61
C ILE A 197 -10.74 14.75 -3.63
N ALA A 198 -10.54 16.03 -3.34
CA ALA A 198 -11.61 17.03 -3.37
C ALA A 198 -12.12 17.24 -4.80
N PHE A 199 -13.43 17.45 -4.96
CA PHE A 199 -14.07 17.55 -6.28
C PHE A 199 -13.46 18.66 -7.15
N ASP A 200 -13.15 19.81 -6.56
CA ASP A 200 -12.56 20.97 -7.23
C ASP A 200 -11.10 20.75 -7.71
N LYS A 201 -10.50 19.61 -7.38
CA LYS A 201 -9.16 19.20 -7.81
C LYS A 201 -9.18 18.10 -8.86
N LEU A 202 -10.36 17.59 -9.24
CA LEU A 202 -10.49 16.53 -10.21
C LEU A 202 -10.53 17.11 -11.64
N THR A 203 -9.83 16.42 -12.54
CA THR A 203 -10.04 16.56 -13.98
C THR A 203 -10.86 15.35 -14.42
N ILE A 204 -11.96 15.59 -15.14
CA ILE A 204 -12.88 14.55 -15.58
C ILE A 204 -13.03 14.65 -17.10
N ASN A 205 -12.86 13.52 -17.78
CA ASN A 205 -12.94 13.41 -19.24
C ASN A 205 -14.08 12.47 -19.63
N ASN A 206 -14.86 12.88 -20.64
CA ASN A 206 -15.86 12.06 -21.32
C ASN A 206 -16.96 11.49 -20.40
N GLN A 207 -17.41 12.28 -19.42
CA GLN A 207 -18.52 11.90 -18.55
C GLN A 207 -19.84 11.77 -19.33
N GLU A 208 -20.01 12.54 -20.40
CA GLU A 208 -21.21 12.58 -21.24
C GLU A 208 -21.47 11.28 -22.00
N ASN A 209 -20.44 10.45 -22.19
CA ASN A 209 -20.55 9.15 -22.85
C ASN A 209 -20.36 7.97 -21.88
N SER A 210 -20.15 8.22 -20.59
CA SER A 210 -20.04 7.19 -19.55
C SER A 210 -21.11 7.43 -18.47
N ALA A 211 -22.11 6.55 -18.42
CA ALA A 211 -23.17 6.65 -17.43
C ALA A 211 -22.62 6.53 -15.99
N LEU A 212 -21.60 5.71 -15.79
CA LEU A 212 -20.94 5.56 -14.49
C LEU A 212 -20.16 6.82 -14.09
N LEU A 213 -19.41 7.44 -15.01
CA LEU A 213 -18.72 8.70 -14.71
C LEU A 213 -19.71 9.84 -14.49
N ALA A 214 -20.74 9.96 -15.34
CA ALA A 214 -21.80 10.94 -15.16
C ALA A 214 -22.43 10.83 -13.77
N ALA A 215 -22.80 9.60 -13.37
CA ALA A 215 -23.38 9.36 -12.05
C ALA A 215 -22.42 9.76 -10.91
N LEU A 216 -21.14 9.43 -11.00
CA LEU A 216 -20.15 9.86 -9.99
C LEU A 216 -20.07 11.39 -9.90
N VAL A 217 -20.08 12.09 -11.03
CA VAL A 217 -19.99 13.55 -11.05
C VAL A 217 -21.25 14.20 -10.51
N GLU A 218 -22.43 13.74 -10.91
CA GLU A 218 -23.71 14.18 -10.35
C GLU A 218 -23.77 13.94 -8.83
N GLY A 219 -23.24 12.80 -8.37
CA GLY A 219 -23.11 12.48 -6.95
C GLY A 219 -22.17 13.42 -6.20
N MET A 220 -21.03 13.79 -6.80
CA MET A 220 -20.07 14.73 -6.22
C MET A 220 -20.58 16.18 -6.18
N GLN A 221 -21.62 16.50 -6.95
CA GLN A 221 -22.28 17.81 -6.94
C GLN A 221 -23.39 17.92 -5.87
N GLN A 222 -23.79 16.80 -5.24
CA GLN A 222 -24.85 16.82 -4.23
C GLN A 222 -24.42 17.52 -2.93
N PRO A 223 -25.36 18.14 -2.18
CA PRO A 223 -25.07 18.71 -0.88
C PRO A 223 -24.43 17.67 0.07
N GLY A 224 -23.30 18.04 0.66
CA GLY A 224 -22.56 17.17 1.56
C GLY A 224 -21.54 16.27 0.88
N ALA A 225 -21.43 16.25 -0.45
CA ALA A 225 -20.29 15.64 -1.13
C ALA A 225 -19.05 16.55 -1.04
N GLN A 226 -17.87 15.94 -0.87
CA GLN A 226 -16.57 16.61 -0.81
C GLN A 226 -15.69 16.27 -2.03
N GLY A 227 -15.91 15.10 -2.64
CA GLY A 227 -15.18 14.67 -3.83
C GLY A 227 -15.21 13.17 -4.03
N LEU A 228 -14.08 12.60 -4.44
CA LEU A 228 -13.94 11.19 -4.78
C LEU A 228 -13.17 10.45 -3.70
N MET A 229 -13.60 9.24 -3.34
CA MET A 229 -12.87 8.33 -2.48
C MET A 229 -12.50 7.06 -3.26
N ILE A 230 -11.26 6.61 -3.09
CA ILE A 230 -10.84 5.27 -3.49
C ILE A 230 -10.49 4.46 -2.24
N ARG A 231 -11.02 3.24 -2.17
CA ARG A 231 -10.70 2.27 -1.12
C ARG A 231 -10.43 0.91 -1.76
N PHE A 232 -9.36 0.25 -1.34
CA PHE A 232 -9.05 -1.09 -1.83
C PHE A 232 -8.43 -1.96 -0.75
N CYS A 233 -8.59 -3.26 -0.93
CA CYS A 233 -7.95 -4.30 -0.14
C CYS A 233 -6.82 -4.90 -0.96
N THR A 234 -5.66 -5.08 -0.32
CA THR A 234 -4.56 -5.89 -0.86
C THR A 234 -4.44 -7.15 -0.03
N TYR A 235 -4.40 -8.31 -0.69
CA TYR A 235 -4.39 -9.61 -0.03
C TYR A 235 -3.60 -10.62 -0.86
N ARG A 236 -3.18 -11.72 -0.23
CA ARG A 236 -2.43 -12.82 -0.88
C ARG A 236 -1.16 -12.31 -1.58
N THR A 237 -0.24 -11.78 -0.77
CA THR A 237 1.07 -11.35 -1.24
C THR A 237 1.93 -12.55 -1.63
N LEU A 238 2.47 -12.51 -2.85
CA LEU A 238 3.33 -13.52 -3.42
C LEU A 238 4.75 -12.95 -3.57
N TYR A 239 5.71 -13.61 -2.96
CA TYR A 239 7.14 -13.28 -3.03
C TYR A 239 7.83 -14.07 -4.14
N PHE A 240 9.05 -13.66 -4.54
CA PHE A 240 9.89 -14.36 -5.51
C PHE A 240 9.23 -14.58 -6.89
N GLN A 241 8.47 -13.58 -7.35
CA GLN A 241 7.66 -13.65 -8.57
C GLN A 241 8.36 -13.11 -9.83
N ASN A 242 9.65 -12.77 -9.74
CA ASN A 242 10.39 -12.28 -10.89
C ASN A 242 10.36 -13.27 -12.07
N GLY A 243 10.14 -12.75 -13.27
CA GLY A 243 9.98 -13.54 -14.50
C GLY A 243 8.63 -14.24 -14.65
N ILE A 244 7.79 -14.24 -13.61
CA ILE A 244 6.42 -14.79 -13.65
C ILE A 244 5.40 -13.65 -13.75
N ARG A 245 5.51 -12.67 -12.84
CA ARG A 245 4.65 -11.48 -12.75
C ARG A 245 5.29 -10.23 -13.34
N ASN A 246 6.50 -10.33 -13.86
CA ASN A 246 7.21 -9.24 -14.51
C ASN A 246 8.26 -9.83 -15.47
N LYS A 247 8.95 -8.96 -16.20
CA LYS A 247 9.99 -9.36 -17.16
C LYS A 247 11.41 -9.20 -16.60
N TYR A 248 11.58 -9.23 -15.28
CA TYR A 248 12.93 -9.21 -14.70
C TYR A 248 13.72 -10.45 -15.14
N PHE A 249 14.97 -10.19 -15.55
CA PHE A 249 15.87 -11.24 -16.02
C PHE A 249 16.33 -12.17 -14.90
N TYR A 250 16.58 -11.61 -13.71
CA TYR A 250 16.97 -12.38 -12.52
C TYR A 250 15.71 -12.89 -11.83
N GLN A 251 15.53 -14.21 -11.81
CA GLN A 251 14.29 -14.87 -11.38
C GLN A 251 14.50 -15.78 -10.17
N PRO A 252 14.99 -15.26 -9.03
CA PRO A 252 15.18 -16.07 -7.84
C PRO A 252 13.82 -16.62 -7.37
N ARG A 253 13.82 -17.86 -6.88
CA ARG A 253 12.63 -18.53 -6.33
C ARG A 253 12.61 -18.60 -4.82
N ASN A 254 13.70 -18.20 -4.18
CA ASN A 254 13.88 -18.22 -2.73
C ASN A 254 15.07 -17.33 -2.33
N ASN A 255 15.25 -17.14 -1.01
CA ASN A 255 16.34 -16.34 -0.44
C ASN A 255 17.74 -16.87 -0.79
N LYS A 256 17.92 -18.19 -0.95
CA LYS A 256 19.21 -18.78 -1.32
C LYS A 256 19.62 -18.35 -2.72
N GLU A 257 18.73 -18.49 -3.70
CA GLU A 257 18.99 -18.04 -5.09
C GLU A 257 19.17 -16.52 -5.18
N LEU A 258 18.41 -15.76 -4.38
CA LEU A 258 18.59 -14.31 -4.31
C LEU A 258 19.98 -13.94 -3.78
N SER A 259 20.43 -14.60 -2.71
CA SER A 259 21.77 -14.46 -2.15
C SER A 259 22.86 -14.74 -3.18
N GLU A 260 22.71 -15.81 -3.98
CA GLU A 260 23.69 -16.15 -5.03
C GLU A 260 23.85 -15.03 -6.07
N TRP A 261 22.76 -14.36 -6.44
CA TRP A 261 22.83 -13.19 -7.33
C TRP A 261 23.52 -12.00 -6.67
N TYR A 262 23.18 -11.70 -5.43
CA TYR A 262 23.77 -10.60 -4.67
C TYR A 262 25.28 -10.79 -4.49
N LEU A 263 25.72 -11.99 -4.11
CA LEU A 263 27.14 -12.31 -3.90
C LEU A 263 27.94 -12.34 -5.22
N ARG A 264 27.28 -12.39 -6.38
CA ARG A 264 27.88 -12.16 -7.72
C ARG A 264 27.91 -10.69 -8.12
N GLY A 265 27.59 -9.77 -7.21
CA GLY A 265 27.57 -8.33 -7.45
C GLY A 265 26.40 -7.88 -8.33
N LYS A 266 25.28 -8.62 -8.36
CA LYS A 266 24.09 -8.23 -9.13
C LYS A 266 23.12 -7.44 -8.26
N PHE A 267 22.66 -6.31 -8.80
CA PHE A 267 21.63 -5.47 -8.21
C PHE A 267 20.25 -6.00 -8.61
N VAL A 268 19.71 -6.93 -7.81
CA VAL A 268 18.43 -7.59 -8.10
C VAL A 268 17.33 -7.07 -7.18
N ALA A 269 16.42 -6.28 -7.74
CA ALA A 269 15.12 -6.01 -7.13
C ALA A 269 14.23 -7.25 -7.27
N ASN A 270 13.44 -7.55 -6.25
CA ASN A 270 12.62 -8.77 -6.16
C ASN A 270 11.19 -8.45 -5.73
N PRO A 271 10.43 -7.59 -6.45
CA PRO A 271 9.12 -7.14 -6.03
C PRO A 271 8.14 -8.28 -5.72
N ALA A 272 7.34 -8.10 -4.67
CA ALA A 272 6.22 -8.96 -4.31
C ALA A 272 4.93 -8.46 -4.96
N TYR A 273 3.91 -9.32 -5.05
CA TYR A 273 2.65 -9.01 -5.71
C TYR A 273 1.45 -9.42 -4.87
N SER A 274 0.50 -8.51 -4.65
CA SER A 274 -0.78 -8.84 -3.99
C SER A 274 -1.93 -8.72 -4.98
N LEU A 275 -2.99 -9.49 -4.76
CA LEU A 275 -4.27 -9.22 -5.40
C LEU A 275 -4.88 -7.93 -4.85
N VAL A 276 -5.65 -7.27 -5.70
CA VAL A 276 -6.38 -6.03 -5.40
C VAL A 276 -7.87 -6.25 -5.66
N THR A 277 -8.70 -5.81 -4.73
CA THR A 277 -10.12 -5.55 -4.96
C THR A 277 -10.47 -4.21 -4.35
N GLY A 278 -11.20 -3.37 -5.07
CA GLY A 278 -11.47 -2.01 -4.62
C GLY A 278 -12.70 -1.39 -5.23
N SER A 279 -13.04 -0.23 -4.68
CA SER A 279 -14.16 0.60 -5.09
C SER A 279 -13.77 2.07 -5.13
N ILE A 280 -14.42 2.79 -6.03
CA ILE A 280 -14.32 4.24 -6.16
C ILE A 280 -15.73 4.80 -6.03
N GLY A 281 -15.93 5.78 -5.15
CA GLY A 281 -17.25 6.35 -4.87
C GLY A 281 -17.17 7.78 -4.34
N ILE A 282 -18.31 8.31 -3.90
CA ILE A 282 -18.42 9.70 -3.41
C ILE A 282 -17.83 9.83 -2.01
N TRP A 283 -16.86 10.71 -1.82
CA TRP A 283 -16.38 11.14 -0.51
C TRP A 283 -17.37 12.15 0.08
N ASN A 284 -18.06 11.78 1.15
CA ASN A 284 -19.06 12.65 1.80
C ASN A 284 -18.51 13.34 3.05
N GLN A 285 -19.17 14.44 3.42
CA GLN A 285 -18.89 15.20 4.63
C GLN A 285 -19.00 14.30 5.86
N GLY A 286 -18.01 14.41 6.74
CA GLY A 286 -17.90 13.58 7.95
C GLY A 286 -17.22 12.24 7.72
N GLU A 287 -16.84 11.91 6.47
CA GLU A 287 -16.05 10.72 6.18
C GLU A 287 -14.55 11.03 6.20
N PRO A 288 -13.72 10.17 6.80
CA PRO A 288 -12.28 10.39 6.81
C PRO A 288 -11.71 10.19 5.41
N ALA A 289 -10.80 11.07 4.98
CA ALA A 289 -10.08 10.90 3.71
C ALA A 289 -9.14 9.68 3.76
N THR A 290 -8.48 9.46 4.88
CA THR A 290 -7.69 8.26 5.19
C THR A 290 -7.92 7.81 6.63
N ALA A 291 -7.57 6.58 6.95
CA ALA A 291 -7.74 6.00 8.28
C ALA A 291 -6.42 5.38 8.76
N PRO A 292 -5.59 6.07 9.55
CA PRO A 292 -4.45 5.43 10.19
C PRO A 292 -4.93 4.32 11.13
N ALA A 293 -4.14 3.26 11.28
CA ALA A 293 -4.42 2.21 12.25
C ALA A 293 -4.25 2.75 13.68
N GLY A 294 -5.21 2.41 14.56
CA GLY A 294 -5.30 2.96 15.92
C GLY A 294 -6.14 4.23 16.00
N ARG A 295 -6.40 4.71 17.23
CA ARG A 295 -7.03 6.03 17.44
C ARG A 295 -6.04 6.95 18.14
N TYR A 296 -5.72 8.06 17.47
CA TYR A 296 -5.10 9.20 18.15
C TYR A 296 -6.14 9.83 19.08
N LEU A 297 -6.00 9.57 20.38
CA LEU A 297 -6.82 10.18 21.41
C LEU A 297 -6.10 11.42 21.91
N VAL A 298 -6.58 12.59 21.45
CA VAL A 298 -6.23 13.86 22.10
C VAL A 298 -7.28 14.14 23.17
N ALA A 299 -6.83 14.52 24.36
CA ALA A 299 -7.76 14.95 25.39
C ALA A 299 -8.36 16.30 25.01
N SER A 300 -9.68 16.38 25.00
CA SER A 300 -10.41 17.63 24.73
C SER A 300 -10.32 18.63 25.89
N ALA A 301 -9.98 18.15 27.09
CA ALA A 301 -9.74 18.97 28.27
C ALA A 301 -8.72 18.31 29.21
N PRO A 302 -7.98 19.10 30.02
CA PRO A 302 -7.19 18.57 31.13
C PRO A 302 -8.05 17.76 32.10
N ILE A 303 -7.51 16.68 32.66
CA ILE A 303 -8.19 15.90 33.70
C ILE A 303 -7.77 16.40 35.08
N LYS A 304 -8.66 16.25 36.07
CA LYS A 304 -8.34 16.50 37.49
C LYS A 304 -8.34 15.16 38.24
N PRO A 305 -7.17 14.53 38.44
CA PRO A 305 -7.10 13.27 39.20
C PRO A 305 -7.62 13.47 40.63
N PRO A 306 -8.22 12.43 41.25
CA PRO A 306 -8.55 12.47 42.67
C PRO A 306 -7.30 12.80 43.48
N ASN A 307 -7.42 13.72 44.45
CA ASN A 307 -6.35 14.16 45.36
C ASN A 307 -5.27 15.08 44.76
N ILE A 308 -5.46 15.60 43.55
CA ILE A 308 -4.60 16.65 42.99
C ILE A 308 -5.43 17.92 42.77
N THR A 309 -4.94 19.06 43.28
CA THR A 309 -5.61 20.36 43.14
C THR A 309 -5.48 20.95 41.73
N GLN A 310 -4.41 20.60 41.02
CA GLN A 310 -4.11 21.06 39.66
C GLN A 310 -4.67 20.10 38.61
N SER A 311 -5.25 20.66 37.54
CA SER A 311 -5.61 19.89 36.35
C SER A 311 -4.36 19.53 35.56
N ILE A 312 -4.25 18.28 35.12
CA ILE A 312 -3.11 17.76 34.37
C ILE A 312 -3.52 17.63 32.89
N PRO A 313 -2.77 18.25 31.95
CA PRO A 313 -2.99 17.99 30.54
C PRO A 313 -2.61 16.53 30.26
N LEU A 314 -3.56 15.75 29.74
CA LEU A 314 -3.25 14.42 29.24
C LEU A 314 -2.44 14.58 27.96
N LYS A 315 -1.32 13.86 27.90
CA LYS A 315 -0.60 13.69 26.64
C LYS A 315 -1.47 12.88 25.68
N PRO A 316 -1.30 13.05 24.36
CA PRO A 316 -1.98 12.20 23.39
C PRO A 316 -1.72 10.73 23.71
N ALA A 317 -2.75 9.90 23.54
CA ALA A 317 -2.67 8.46 23.73
C ALA A 317 -3.03 7.73 22.45
N LEU A 318 -2.42 6.57 22.22
CA LEU A 318 -2.85 5.63 21.20
C LEU A 318 -3.72 4.58 21.85
N ALA A 319 -4.98 4.48 21.41
CA ALA A 319 -5.80 3.33 21.78
C ALA A 319 -5.48 2.17 20.83
N GLN A 320 -5.02 1.05 21.41
CA GLN A 320 -5.01 -0.25 20.74
C GLN A 320 -6.47 -0.77 20.71
N LEU A 321 -6.89 -1.30 19.56
CA LEU A 321 -8.17 -2.01 19.41
C LEU A 321 -7.93 -3.51 19.57
#